data_AF-A0A972R1Q6-F1
#
_entry.id   AF-A0A972R1Q6-F1
#
_cell.length_a   1.000
_cell.length_b   1.000
_cell.length_c   1.000
_cell.angle_alpha   90.00
_cell.angle_beta   90.00
_cell.angle_gamma   90.00
#
_symmetry.space_group_name_H-M   'P 1'
#
loop_
_entity.id
_entity.type
_entity.pdbx_description
1 polymer ?
#
loop_
_entity_poly.entity_id
_entity_poly.type
_entity_poly.pdbx_seq_one_letter_code
_entity_poly.pdbx_strand_id
1 'polypeptide(L)'
;MKSKVKNKGFTLIELIIAMLIFSIVAVAIYSTFSTGLIAWRKGEESSRSYQNARLILNKMALELRNAFFYSNIKFVGKANELYFATFLPFSSVPGIDHQLQLYRVAYHLDNNHSLQRQEESLPEVFQGKEEKAQEFSSSVRELSFAYGYEYYGEGKKEPQFIWKDEWTDKEAVPSLVRITLTLEGNSGTPEGITFVRTVYLPTGIIGIEEE
;
A
#
# COMPACT_ATOMS: atom_id res chain seq x y z
N MET A 1 -9.94 -68.71 -51.23
CA MET A 1 -8.64 -68.05 -51.52
C MET A 1 -8.42 -66.97 -50.46
N LYS A 2 -7.50 -67.15 -49.49
CA LYS A 2 -7.22 -66.14 -48.44
C LYS A 2 -6.08 -65.24 -48.90
N SER A 3 -6.35 -63.93 -49.07
CA SER A 3 -5.31 -62.96 -49.43
C SER A 3 -4.32 -62.78 -48.27
N LYS A 4 -3.04 -63.05 -48.50
CA LYS A 4 -1.98 -62.72 -47.53
C LYS A 4 -1.89 -61.20 -47.41
N VAL A 5 -2.29 -60.67 -46.25
CA VAL A 5 -2.00 -59.29 -45.87
C VAL A 5 -0.48 -59.19 -45.64
N LYS A 6 0.23 -58.44 -46.48
CA LYS A 6 1.64 -58.10 -46.25
C LYS A 6 1.70 -57.00 -45.20
N ASN A 7 2.01 -57.35 -43.96
CA ASN A 7 2.40 -56.36 -42.95
C ASN A 7 3.76 -55.79 -43.34
N LYS A 8 3.79 -54.54 -43.81
CA LYS A 8 5.04 -53.79 -43.97
C LYS A 8 5.46 -53.28 -42.60
N GLY A 9 6.65 -53.67 -42.15
CA GLY A 9 7.27 -53.12 -40.94
C GLY A 9 7.86 -51.74 -41.21
N PHE A 10 8.08 -50.98 -40.14
CA PHE A 10 8.75 -49.68 -40.22
C PHE A 10 10.21 -49.83 -40.66
N THR A 11 10.67 -48.91 -41.49
CA THR A 11 12.08 -48.79 -41.86
C THR A 11 12.85 -48.04 -40.77
N LEU A 12 14.16 -48.31 -40.67
CA LEU A 12 15.03 -47.59 -39.73
C LEU A 12 15.00 -46.07 -39.95
N ILE A 13 14.90 -45.64 -41.22
CA ILE A 13 14.85 -44.22 -41.58
C ILE A 13 13.55 -43.54 -41.11
N GLU A 14 12.40 -44.22 -41.19
CA GLU A 14 11.13 -43.70 -40.66
C GLU A 14 11.19 -43.49 -39.14
N LEU A 15 11.82 -44.42 -38.41
CA LEU A 15 12.02 -44.28 -36.96
C LEU A 15 12.88 -43.05 -36.63
N ILE A 16 13.98 -42.85 -37.35
CA ILE A 16 14.89 -41.71 -37.14
C ILE A 16 14.18 -40.39 -37.44
N ILE A 17 13.43 -40.31 -38.54
CA ILE A 17 12.65 -39.11 -38.89
C ILE A 17 11.57 -38.84 -37.84
N ALA A 18 10.85 -39.87 -37.39
CA ALA A 18 9.82 -39.72 -36.36
C ALA A 18 10.41 -39.22 -35.03
N MET A 19 11.57 -39.75 -34.61
CA MET A 19 12.28 -39.28 -33.41
C MET A 19 12.77 -37.84 -33.56
N LEU A 20 13.23 -37.44 -34.75
CA LEU A 20 13.68 -36.07 -35.02
C LEU A 20 12.52 -35.07 -35.00
N ILE A 21 11.37 -35.42 -35.58
CA ILE A 21 10.18 -34.58 -35.50
C ILE A 21 9.70 -34.50 -34.05
N PHE A 22 9.65 -35.63 -33.34
CA PHE A 22 9.24 -35.67 -31.94
C PHE A 22 10.12 -34.80 -31.05
N SER A 23 11.45 -34.83 -31.23
CA SER A 23 12.36 -34.00 -30.43
C SER A 23 12.15 -32.51 -30.68
N ILE A 24 11.97 -32.10 -31.95
CA ILE A 24 11.66 -30.72 -32.31
C ILE A 24 10.35 -30.27 -31.64
N VAL A 25 9.31 -31.08 -31.74
CA VAL A 25 8.00 -30.79 -31.12
C VAL A 25 8.12 -30.71 -29.61
N ALA A 26 8.83 -31.65 -28.97
CA ALA A 26 9.04 -31.65 -27.53
C ALA A 26 9.78 -30.38 -27.04
N VAL A 27 10.82 -29.96 -27.77
CA VAL A 27 11.56 -28.71 -27.48
C VAL A 27 10.68 -27.48 -27.65
N ALA A 28 9.84 -27.42 -28.69
CA ALA A 28 8.91 -26.31 -28.91
C ALA A 28 7.87 -26.21 -27.78
N ILE A 29 7.31 -27.33 -27.34
CA ILE A 29 6.37 -27.38 -26.21
C ILE A 29 7.06 -26.92 -24.92
N TYR A 30 8.24 -27.47 -24.63
CA TYR A 30 9.00 -27.14 -23.42
C TYR A 30 9.39 -25.66 -23.37
N SER A 31 9.88 -25.10 -24.48
CA SER A 31 10.26 -23.68 -24.57
C SER A 31 9.05 -22.75 -24.39
N THR A 32 7.91 -23.06 -25.00
CA THR A 32 6.68 -22.28 -24.83
C THR A 32 6.19 -22.32 -23.39
N PHE A 33 6.15 -23.52 -22.80
CA PHE A 33 5.68 -23.70 -21.42
C PHE A 33 6.60 -23.02 -20.40
N SER A 34 7.92 -23.18 -20.53
CA SER A 34 8.90 -22.53 -19.65
C SER A 34 8.85 -21.00 -19.75
N THR A 35 8.71 -20.46 -20.97
CA THR A 35 8.51 -19.03 -21.19
C THR A 35 7.23 -18.53 -20.52
N GLY A 36 6.13 -19.27 -20.65
CA GLY A 36 4.86 -18.94 -19.99
C GLY A 36 4.98 -18.91 -18.46
N LEU A 37 5.68 -19.88 -17.86
CA LEU A 37 5.92 -19.90 -16.41
C LEU A 37 6.77 -18.72 -15.93
N ILE A 38 7.80 -18.33 -16.67
CA ILE A 38 8.65 -17.17 -16.34
C ILE A 38 7.83 -15.89 -16.41
N ALA A 39 7.04 -15.72 -17.48
CA ALA A 39 6.18 -14.56 -17.65
C ALA A 39 5.14 -14.45 -16.53
N TRP A 40 4.51 -15.57 -16.16
CA TRP A 40 3.54 -15.60 -15.06
C TRP A 40 4.18 -15.23 -13.72
N ARG A 41 5.33 -15.82 -13.37
CA ARG A 41 6.05 -15.48 -12.13
C ARG A 41 6.41 -14.00 -12.05
N LYS A 42 6.89 -13.42 -13.16
CA LYS A 42 7.22 -11.99 -13.22
C LYS A 42 5.98 -11.10 -13.08
N GLY A 43 4.86 -11.50 -13.67
CA GLY A 43 3.57 -10.82 -13.51
C GLY A 43 3.06 -10.85 -12.08
N GLU A 44 3.21 -12.00 -11.41
CA GLU A 44 2.81 -12.20 -10.02
C GLU A 44 3.62 -11.33 -9.05
N GLU A 45 4.93 -11.24 -9.24
CA GLU A 45 5.82 -10.38 -8.44
C GLU A 45 5.41 -8.90 -8.55
N SER A 46 5.17 -8.42 -9.77
CA SER A 46 4.67 -7.06 -10.00
C SER A 46 3.32 -6.84 -9.30
N SER A 47 2.38 -7.77 -9.47
CA SER A 47 1.06 -7.70 -8.84
C SER A 47 1.14 -7.64 -7.31
N ARG A 48 2.08 -8.37 -6.67
CA ARG A 48 2.28 -8.34 -5.22
C ARG A 48 2.72 -6.97 -4.73
N SER A 49 3.65 -6.31 -5.42
CA SER A 49 4.08 -4.95 -5.05
C SER A 49 2.94 -3.94 -5.13
N TYR A 50 2.12 -3.99 -6.19
CA TYR A 50 0.93 -3.14 -6.31
C TYR A 50 -0.10 -3.40 -5.21
N GLN A 51 -0.35 -4.66 -4.86
CA GLN A 51 -1.27 -5.02 -3.78
C GLN A 51 -0.75 -4.51 -2.44
N ASN A 52 0.54 -4.68 -2.15
CA ASN A 52 1.15 -4.18 -0.92
C ASN A 52 1.04 -2.65 -0.80
N ALA A 53 1.44 -1.90 -1.83
CA ALA A 53 1.29 -0.45 -1.86
C ALA A 53 -0.17 -0.02 -1.65
N ARG A 54 -1.11 -0.70 -2.31
CA ARG A 54 -2.55 -0.41 -2.18
C ARG A 54 -3.06 -0.65 -0.76
N LEU A 55 -2.64 -1.73 -0.10
CA LEU A 55 -3.00 -2.02 1.28
C LEU A 55 -2.48 -0.94 2.22
N ILE A 56 -1.20 -0.57 2.08
CA ILE A 56 -0.56 0.47 2.90
C ILE A 56 -1.30 1.80 2.76
N LEU A 57 -1.45 2.27 1.51
CA LEU A 57 -2.08 3.55 1.22
C LEU A 57 -3.57 3.57 1.57
N ASN A 58 -4.29 2.45 1.46
CA ASN A 58 -5.69 2.37 1.87
C ASN A 58 -5.84 2.48 3.38
N LYS A 59 -4.98 1.80 4.14
CA LYS A 59 -5.01 1.85 5.60
C LYS A 59 -4.69 3.25 6.11
N MET A 60 -3.60 3.87 5.64
CA MET A 60 -3.25 5.26 6.00
C MET A 60 -4.37 6.23 5.61
N ALA A 61 -4.92 6.11 4.40
CA ALA A 61 -5.98 7.00 3.95
C ALA A 61 -7.28 6.83 4.74
N LEU A 62 -7.62 5.61 5.18
CA LEU A 62 -8.77 5.36 6.02
C LEU A 62 -8.60 6.03 7.38
N GLU A 63 -7.42 5.89 8.00
CA GLU A 63 -7.13 6.47 9.31
C GLU A 63 -7.04 8.00 9.24
N LEU A 64 -6.40 8.54 8.20
CA LEU A 64 -6.36 9.98 7.95
C LEU A 64 -7.75 10.58 7.72
N ARG A 65 -8.65 9.88 7.02
CA ARG A 65 -10.04 10.35 6.85
C ARG A 65 -10.82 10.42 8.17
N ASN A 66 -10.39 9.67 9.17
CA ASN A 66 -10.94 9.71 10.51
C ASN A 66 -10.09 10.57 11.46
N ALA A 67 -9.08 11.28 10.94
CA ALA A 67 -8.27 12.18 11.72
C ALA A 67 -9.06 13.43 12.09
N PHE A 68 -8.92 13.87 13.34
CA PHE A 68 -9.58 15.06 13.84
C PHE A 68 -8.72 15.80 14.84
N PHE A 69 -9.05 17.07 15.08
CA PHE A 69 -8.40 17.85 16.11
C PHE A 69 -8.84 17.38 17.50
N TYR A 70 -7.88 17.02 18.34
CA TYR A 70 -8.12 16.71 19.75
C TYR A 70 -7.13 17.46 20.64
N SER A 71 -7.62 18.06 21.73
CA SER A 71 -6.80 18.94 22.58
C SER A 71 -5.59 18.21 23.20
N ASN A 72 -5.76 16.95 23.58
CA ASN A 72 -4.71 16.16 24.24
C ASN A 72 -3.82 15.36 23.27
N ILE A 73 -4.23 15.19 22.00
CA ILE A 73 -3.45 14.49 20.97
C ILE A 73 -3.39 15.40 19.75
N LYS A 74 -2.26 16.08 19.60
CA LYS A 74 -2.04 17.01 18.49
C LYS A 74 -1.74 16.26 17.20
N PHE A 75 -2.20 16.81 16.08
CA PHE A 75 -1.71 16.41 14.78
C PHE A 75 -0.35 17.02 14.56
N VAL A 76 0.64 16.21 14.19
CA VAL A 76 1.93 16.72 13.72
C VAL A 76 2.37 15.90 12.55
N GLY A 77 2.82 16.64 11.55
CA GLY A 77 3.29 16.09 10.31
C GLY A 77 4.68 16.62 9.99
N LYS A 78 5.63 15.72 9.80
CA LYS A 78 6.94 15.99 9.22
C LYS A 78 7.03 15.27 7.88
N ALA A 79 8.07 15.58 7.11
CA ALA A 79 8.29 14.95 5.82
C ALA A 79 8.29 13.41 5.89
N ASN A 80 8.81 12.78 6.96
CA ASN A 80 8.97 11.32 7.07
C ASN A 80 8.22 10.68 8.26
N GLU A 81 7.50 11.48 9.05
CA GLU A 81 6.84 11.04 10.28
C GLU A 81 5.49 11.75 10.40
N LEU A 82 4.46 11.00 10.77
CA LEU A 82 3.12 11.51 10.90
C LEU A 82 2.46 10.92 12.13
N TYR A 83 1.90 11.77 13.00
CA TYR A 83 1.08 11.32 14.13
C TYR A 83 -0.18 12.15 14.29
N PHE A 84 -1.29 11.48 14.62
CA PHE A 84 -2.60 12.11 14.75
C PHE A 84 -3.58 11.30 15.59
N ALA A 85 -4.63 11.96 16.06
CA ALA A 85 -5.77 11.34 16.72
C ALA A 85 -6.75 10.76 15.68
N THR A 86 -7.22 9.54 15.88
CA THR A 86 -8.24 8.89 15.04
C THR A 86 -9.12 7.97 15.86
N PHE A 87 -10.33 7.69 15.38
CA PHE A 87 -11.15 6.59 15.89
C PHE A 87 -10.80 5.29 15.19
N LEU A 88 -10.57 4.23 15.96
CA LEU A 88 -10.38 2.87 15.47
C LEU A 88 -11.46 1.95 16.05
N PRO A 89 -11.93 0.93 15.29
CA PRO A 89 -12.77 -0.12 15.83
C PRO A 89 -12.06 -0.86 16.96
N PHE A 90 -12.75 -1.02 18.07
CA PHE A 90 -12.29 -1.73 19.25
C PHE A 90 -13.39 -2.68 19.74
N SER A 91 -13.00 -3.91 20.06
CA SER A 91 -13.89 -4.93 20.61
C SER A 91 -13.33 -5.44 21.92
N SER A 92 -13.83 -4.89 23.04
CA SER A 92 -13.53 -5.39 24.40
C SER A 92 -14.44 -6.53 24.84
N VAL A 93 -15.61 -6.68 24.18
CA VAL A 93 -16.65 -7.63 24.58
C VAL A 93 -16.95 -8.58 23.42
N PRO A 94 -16.82 -9.90 23.60
CA PRO A 94 -17.21 -10.88 22.60
C PRO A 94 -18.68 -10.69 22.19
N GLY A 95 -18.92 -10.45 20.89
CA GLY A 95 -20.27 -10.27 20.33
C GLY A 95 -20.77 -8.83 20.22
N ILE A 96 -20.03 -7.84 20.76
CA ILE A 96 -20.24 -6.42 20.43
C ILE A 96 -19.14 -6.03 19.45
N ASP A 97 -19.44 -6.26 18.18
CA ASP A 97 -18.63 -5.75 17.10
C ASP A 97 -18.99 -4.25 16.93
N HIS A 98 -18.00 -3.38 16.70
CA HIS A 98 -18.13 -1.96 16.29
C HIS A 98 -18.19 -0.85 17.37
N GLN A 99 -17.57 -0.99 18.55
CA GLN A 99 -17.30 0.23 19.35
C GLN A 99 -16.12 1.01 18.73
N LEU A 100 -16.24 2.33 18.65
CA LEU A 100 -15.13 3.20 18.24
C LEU A 100 -14.43 3.72 19.48
N GLN A 101 -13.12 3.58 19.52
CA GLN A 101 -12.28 4.14 20.58
C GLN A 101 -11.24 5.10 19.99
N LEU A 102 -10.89 6.11 20.78
CA LEU A 102 -9.87 7.09 20.43
C LEU A 102 -8.47 6.50 20.60
N TYR A 103 -7.69 6.59 19.52
CA TYR A 103 -6.28 6.22 19.47
C TYR A 103 -5.42 7.37 18.93
N ARG A 104 -4.16 7.39 19.36
CA ARG A 104 -3.08 8.05 18.63
C ARG A 104 -2.48 7.03 17.67
N VAL A 105 -2.42 7.36 16.38
CA VAL A 105 -1.68 6.56 15.41
C VAL A 105 -0.44 7.33 14.97
N ALA A 106 0.69 6.63 14.86
CA ALA A 106 1.92 7.15 14.29
C ALA A 106 2.43 6.26 13.15
N TYR A 107 2.94 6.90 12.10
CA TYR A 107 3.61 6.28 10.96
C TYR A 107 4.99 6.88 10.79
N HIS A 108 6.00 6.03 10.64
CA HIS A 108 7.35 6.44 10.27
C HIS A 108 8.06 5.32 9.51
N LEU A 109 9.07 5.68 8.74
CA LEU A 109 9.98 4.71 8.12
C LEU A 109 11.22 4.55 9.02
N ASP A 110 11.56 3.32 9.38
CA ASP A 110 12.79 3.04 10.12
C ASP A 110 14.04 3.02 9.22
N ASN A 111 15.22 2.92 9.83
CA ASN A 111 16.49 2.87 9.10
C ASN A 111 16.70 1.59 8.26
N ASN A 112 15.88 0.56 8.48
CA ASN A 112 15.92 -0.71 7.77
C ASN A 112 14.91 -0.76 6.61
N HIS A 113 14.36 0.37 6.17
CA HIS A 113 13.32 0.44 5.12
C HIS A 113 12.04 -0.33 5.50
N SER A 114 11.77 -0.40 6.81
CA SER A 114 10.58 -1.01 7.36
C SER A 114 9.61 0.08 7.80
N LEU A 115 8.42 0.07 7.21
CA LEU A 115 7.35 0.98 7.56
C LEU A 115 6.75 0.56 8.90
N GLN A 116 6.91 1.41 9.88
CA GLN A 116 6.41 1.20 11.23
C GLN A 116 5.06 1.90 11.42
N ARG A 117 4.14 1.20 12.07
CA ARG A 117 2.87 1.75 12.54
C ARG A 117 2.74 1.49 14.04
N GLN A 118 2.42 2.53 14.79
CA GLN A 118 2.15 2.44 16.22
C GLN A 118 0.75 2.96 16.49
N GLU A 119 0.03 2.29 17.38
CA GLU A 119 -1.25 2.75 17.90
C GLU A 119 -1.19 2.77 19.42
N GLU A 120 -1.74 3.82 20.01
CA GLU A 120 -1.81 3.97 21.47
C GLU A 120 -3.21 4.41 21.86
N SER A 121 -3.81 3.71 22.80
CA SER A 121 -5.08 4.10 23.38
C SER A 121 -4.92 5.39 24.19
N LEU A 122 -6.00 6.16 24.34
CA LEU A 122 -5.94 7.40 25.13
C LEU A 122 -5.36 7.21 26.55
N PRO A 123 -5.70 6.17 27.33
CA PRO A 123 -5.05 5.89 28.62
C PRO A 123 -3.54 5.65 28.52
N GLU A 124 -3.04 5.00 27.47
CA GLU A 124 -1.61 4.77 27.26
C GLU A 124 -0.87 6.07 26.97
N VAL A 125 -1.46 6.93 26.14
CA VAL A 125 -0.92 8.27 25.85
C VAL A 125 -0.74 9.06 27.15
N PHE A 126 -1.72 9.03 28.06
CA PHE A 126 -1.62 9.72 29.35
C PHE A 126 -0.64 9.07 30.34
N GLN A 127 -0.43 7.75 30.24
CA GLN A 127 0.53 7.02 31.06
C GLN A 127 1.96 7.10 30.53
N GLY A 128 2.17 7.68 29.34
CA GLY A 128 3.46 7.68 28.65
C GLY A 128 3.94 6.26 28.33
N LYS A 129 3.01 5.31 28.17
CA LYS A 129 3.34 3.95 27.74
C LYS A 129 3.50 3.97 26.23
N GLU A 130 4.74 3.86 25.77
CA GLU A 130 5.02 3.60 24.37
C GLU A 130 4.74 2.12 24.08
N GLU A 131 3.63 1.84 23.39
CA GLU A 131 3.45 0.57 22.72
C GLU A 131 4.56 0.36 21.68
N LYS A 132 4.97 -0.89 21.46
CA LYS A 132 5.98 -1.16 20.45
C LYS A 132 5.39 -0.91 19.07
N ALA A 133 6.07 -0.06 18.30
CA ALA A 133 5.82 0.07 16.87
C ALA A 133 5.82 -1.33 16.21
N GLN A 134 4.79 -1.60 15.42
CA GLN A 134 4.64 -2.84 14.69
C GLN A 134 5.09 -2.62 13.25
N GLU A 135 5.87 -3.55 12.73
CA GLU A 135 6.19 -3.58 11.30
C GLU A 135 4.90 -3.74 10.51
N PHE A 136 4.56 -2.71 9.75
CA PHE A 136 3.38 -2.70 8.91
C PHE A 136 3.70 -3.18 7.50
N SER A 137 4.92 -2.88 7.00
CA SER A 137 5.42 -3.46 5.75
C SER A 137 6.94 -3.40 5.69
N SER A 138 7.56 -4.52 5.34
CA SER A 138 8.95 -4.57 4.87
C SER A 138 8.99 -4.27 3.37
N SER A 139 10.05 -3.60 2.91
CA SER A 139 10.30 -3.20 1.49
C SER A 139 9.76 -1.82 1.09
N VAL A 140 9.81 -0.84 1.99
CA VAL A 140 9.50 0.57 1.68
C VAL A 140 10.80 1.34 1.58
N ARG A 141 11.19 1.72 0.35
CA ARG A 141 12.39 2.51 0.09
C ARG A 141 12.27 3.92 0.64
N GLU A 142 11.11 4.53 0.43
CA GLU A 142 10.87 5.92 0.82
C GLU A 142 9.41 6.12 1.19
N LEU A 143 9.18 6.91 2.23
CA LEU A 143 7.87 7.39 2.63
C LEU A 143 7.99 8.88 2.91
N SER A 144 7.19 9.69 2.22
CA SER A 144 7.10 11.11 2.49
C SER A 144 5.69 11.66 2.54
N PHE A 145 5.52 12.73 3.30
CA PHE A 145 4.26 13.42 3.52
C PHE A 145 4.36 14.89 3.15
N ALA A 146 3.27 15.41 2.57
CA ALA A 146 3.07 16.85 2.42
C ALA A 146 1.65 17.21 2.85
N TYR A 147 1.48 18.44 3.34
CA TYR A 147 0.29 18.88 4.04
C TYR A 147 -0.31 20.08 3.32
N GLY A 148 -1.57 19.96 2.93
CA GLY A 148 -2.30 21.02 2.24
C GLY A 148 -3.39 21.62 3.13
N TYR A 149 -3.59 22.93 3.00
CA TYR A 149 -4.71 23.64 3.61
C TYR A 149 -5.39 24.53 2.59
N GLU A 150 -6.68 24.74 2.80
CA GLU A 150 -7.49 25.63 1.96
C GLU A 150 -7.16 27.10 2.25
N TYR A 151 -6.96 27.86 1.18
CA TYR A 151 -6.79 29.30 1.23
C TYR A 151 -7.78 29.97 0.27
N TYR A 152 -8.66 30.79 0.85
CA TYR A 152 -9.61 31.60 0.09
C TYR A 152 -8.98 32.97 -0.15
N GLY A 153 -8.49 33.19 -1.36
CA GLY A 153 -8.04 34.53 -1.78
C GLY A 153 -9.22 35.51 -1.85
N GLU A 154 -8.95 36.80 -1.64
CA GLU A 154 -9.99 37.84 -1.68
C GLU A 154 -10.85 37.74 -2.95
N GLY A 155 -12.17 37.69 -2.75
CA GLY A 155 -13.17 37.65 -3.84
C GLY A 155 -13.27 36.32 -4.60
N LYS A 156 -12.53 35.27 -4.22
CA LYS A 156 -12.62 33.95 -4.88
C LYS A 156 -13.64 33.05 -4.19
N LYS A 157 -14.47 32.36 -4.98
CA LYS A 157 -15.45 31.37 -4.51
C LYS A 157 -14.85 29.97 -4.29
N GLU A 158 -13.72 29.68 -4.94
CA GLU A 158 -13.06 28.39 -4.87
C GLU A 158 -11.76 28.49 -4.04
N PRO A 159 -11.49 27.55 -3.13
CA PRO A 159 -10.25 27.53 -2.38
C PRO A 159 -9.07 27.18 -3.28
N GLN A 160 -7.91 27.77 -2.99
CA GLN A 160 -6.62 27.30 -3.48
C GLN A 160 -5.94 26.47 -2.40
N PHE A 161 -5.31 25.36 -2.77
CA PHE A 161 -4.58 24.53 -1.81
C PHE A 161 -3.11 24.94 -1.75
N ILE A 162 -2.66 25.35 -0.57
CA ILE A 162 -1.26 25.66 -0.30
C ILE A 162 -0.62 24.47 0.40
N TRP A 163 0.49 23.98 -0.15
CA TRP A 163 1.21 22.82 0.37
C TRP A 163 2.40 23.23 1.22
N LYS A 164 2.64 22.46 2.28
CA LYS A 164 3.79 22.55 3.20
C LYS A 164 4.39 21.17 3.40
N ASP A 165 5.70 21.10 3.62
CA ASP A 165 6.40 19.84 3.90
C ASP A 165 6.28 19.42 5.38
N GLU A 166 5.86 20.36 6.24
CA GLU A 166 5.62 20.13 7.65
C GLU A 166 4.32 20.81 8.12
N TRP A 167 3.69 20.20 9.12
CA TRP A 167 2.51 20.71 9.80
C TRP A 167 2.76 20.78 11.30
N THR A 168 2.91 22.01 11.79
CA THR A 168 3.21 22.32 13.20
C THR A 168 2.08 23.06 13.91
N ASP A 169 0.95 23.29 13.22
CA ASP A 169 -0.21 23.94 13.81
C ASP A 169 -0.81 23.02 14.89
N LYS A 170 -0.85 23.53 16.12
CA LYS A 170 -1.29 22.77 17.30
C LYS A 170 -2.80 22.87 17.54
N GLU A 171 -3.51 23.65 16.74
CA GLU A 171 -4.94 23.94 16.89
C GLU A 171 -5.75 23.52 15.67
N ALA A 172 -5.09 23.14 14.57
CA ALA A 172 -5.74 22.66 13.36
C ALA A 172 -5.11 21.38 12.80
N VAL A 173 -5.93 20.62 12.09
CA VAL A 173 -5.47 19.54 11.20
C VAL A 173 -5.41 20.09 9.76
N PRO A 174 -4.51 19.58 8.90
CA PRO A 174 -4.47 19.98 7.50
C PRO A 174 -5.74 19.51 6.78
N SER A 175 -6.18 20.24 5.76
CA SER A 175 -7.31 19.84 4.90
C SER A 175 -6.95 18.64 4.01
N LEU A 176 -5.65 18.51 3.69
CA LEU A 176 -5.11 17.52 2.77
C LEU A 176 -3.82 16.92 3.31
N VAL A 177 -3.64 15.62 3.13
CA VAL A 177 -2.35 14.94 3.31
C VAL A 177 -2.03 14.19 2.03
N ARG A 178 -0.86 14.47 1.45
CA ARG A 178 -0.29 13.72 0.33
C ARG A 178 0.73 12.75 0.88
N ILE A 179 0.54 11.48 0.54
CA ILE A 179 1.42 10.37 0.89
C ILE A 179 2.15 9.97 -0.40
N THR A 180 3.47 9.98 -0.35
CA THR A 180 4.34 9.45 -1.41
C THR A 180 5.03 8.23 -0.86
N LEU A 181 4.77 7.07 -1.46
CA LEU A 181 5.30 5.78 -1.05
C LEU A 181 6.10 5.19 -2.19
N THR A 182 7.40 4.97 -1.99
CA THR A 182 8.26 4.27 -2.95
C THR A 182 8.57 2.89 -2.41
N LEU A 183 8.14 1.84 -3.11
CA LEU A 183 8.51 0.47 -2.79
C LEU A 183 9.87 0.11 -3.37
N GLU A 184 10.54 -0.83 -2.73
CA GLU A 184 11.82 -1.36 -3.25
C GLU A 184 11.70 -1.88 -4.68
N GLY A 185 12.75 -1.65 -5.45
CA GLY A 185 12.85 -2.11 -6.82
C GLY A 185 13.05 -3.61 -6.93
N ASN A 186 12.57 -4.18 -8.02
CA ASN A 186 12.91 -5.55 -8.42
C ASN A 186 13.80 -5.56 -9.66
N SER A 187 14.15 -6.76 -10.13
CA SER A 187 14.99 -6.95 -11.33
C SER A 187 14.49 -6.22 -12.59
N GLY A 188 13.19 -5.90 -12.68
CA GLY A 188 12.59 -5.16 -13.78
C GLY A 188 12.53 -3.63 -13.59
N THR A 189 12.52 -3.15 -12.34
CA THR A 189 12.43 -1.72 -11.98
C THR A 189 13.36 -1.42 -10.79
N PRO A 190 14.69 -1.30 -10.99
CA PRO A 190 15.65 -1.12 -9.90
C PRO A 190 15.44 0.15 -9.07
N GLU A 191 14.89 1.19 -9.70
CA GLU A 191 14.57 2.49 -9.09
C GLU A 191 13.38 2.43 -8.13
N GLY A 192 12.67 1.29 -8.04
CA GLY A 192 11.46 1.16 -7.24
C GLY A 192 10.22 1.61 -8.01
N ILE A 193 9.07 1.53 -7.35
CA ILE A 193 7.80 2.03 -7.90
C ILE A 193 7.23 3.02 -6.90
N THR A 194 7.02 4.25 -7.34
CA THR A 194 6.45 5.33 -6.52
C THR A 194 4.95 5.43 -6.71
N PHE A 195 4.23 5.50 -5.60
CA PHE A 195 2.80 5.67 -5.51
C PHE A 195 2.49 6.97 -4.77
N VAL A 196 1.59 7.77 -5.32
CA VAL A 196 1.15 9.02 -4.69
C VAL A 196 -0.33 8.93 -4.39
N ARG A 197 -0.72 9.23 -3.16
CA ARG A 197 -2.11 9.34 -2.74
C ARG A 197 -2.36 10.63 -1.99
N THR A 198 -3.36 11.38 -2.42
CA THR A 198 -3.84 12.56 -1.70
C THR A 198 -5.13 12.20 -0.95
N VAL A 199 -5.19 12.56 0.33
CA VAL A 199 -6.29 12.26 1.25
C VAL A 199 -6.86 13.58 1.76
N TYR A 200 -8.17 13.76 1.62
CA TYR A 200 -8.89 14.86 2.25
C TYR A 200 -9.24 14.48 3.68
N LEU A 201 -8.97 15.38 4.61
CA LEU A 201 -9.33 15.26 6.02
C LEU A 201 -10.59 16.08 6.26
N PRO A 202 -11.56 15.57 7.04
CA PRO A 202 -12.73 16.33 7.40
C PRO A 202 -12.33 17.44 8.38
N THR A 203 -12.18 18.67 7.87
CA THR A 203 -11.99 19.86 8.69
C THR A 203 -13.34 20.48 9.01
N GLY A 204 -13.65 20.65 10.29
CA GLY A 204 -14.84 21.35 10.76
C GLY A 204 -14.45 22.38 11.81
N ILE A 205 -15.00 23.58 11.68
CA ILE A 205 -15.01 24.57 12.76
C ILE A 205 -16.35 24.40 13.45
N ILE A 206 -16.34 24.07 14.74
CA ILE A 206 -17.55 24.18 15.55
C ILE A 206 -17.80 25.68 15.65
N GLY A 207 -18.76 26.18 14.87
CA GLY A 207 -19.17 27.58 14.93
C GLY A 207 -19.55 27.95 16.37
N ILE A 208 -19.30 29.20 16.73
CA ILE A 208 -19.81 29.75 17.98
C ILE A 208 -21.31 29.99 17.74
N GLU A 209 -22.19 29.39 18.55
CA GLU A 209 -23.59 29.83 18.59
C GLU A 209 -23.58 31.29 19.06
N GLU A 210 -23.96 32.22 18.17
CA GLU A 210 -24.34 33.56 18.60
C GLU A 210 -25.67 33.42 19.37
N GLU A 211 -25.66 33.74 20.66
CA GLU A 211 -26.86 33.88 21.50
C GLU A 211 -27.78 35.02 21.01
#